data_AF-A0A3D5QZW9-F1
#
_entry.id   AF-A0A3D5QZW9-F1
#
_cell.length_a   1.000
_cell.length_b   1.000
_cell.length_c   1.000
_cell.angle_alpha   90.00
_cell.angle_beta   90.00
_cell.angle_gamma   90.00
#
_symmetry.space_group_name_H-M   'P 1'
#
loop_
_entity.id
_entity.type
_entity.pdbx_description
1 polymer ?
#
loop_
_entity_poly.entity_id
_entity_poly.type
_entity_poly.pdbx_seq_one_letter_code
_entity_poly.pdbx_strand_id
1 'polypeptide(L)'
;MNKAEAETQPLDIDVEVVEGNGEDEEAPKEKKLTQKQQAEKLRLIVDTVGRIGQPGEQIQNVISVGMLSEGWDAKTVTHIMGLRAFSSQLLCEQVVGRGLRRTSYDVGADGLFEPEYVNIFGVPFTFLPHEGGSDGPPPPPPPPKTRIEPVKEKALHEIIIPNVLRIDHVYKPQLAIDMAKVKTLELDPYESITEAELAAMIAGKPNPAALTEIDLKEIAEKLRTQSVVFRIASTIYNSEKKPDWKGSKEAFLIQLIRIVEQFMDSDKISIKNPLFNQEETRRRILVMLNMNKVIQHIWNEIRANNTLELTPVFDKEKPLLSTTDVRTWWTSKPCENFSKSHINFTVVDSDWEFLEARNINDQNRVVSFVKNDHFGFAILYNFEGVIRKYYPDFVIKFKNGQHLILETKGQDTDQDKTKRVFLDDWCKAINQHGGFGIWRWAVSFDPNDLDAIINNTSAAR
;
A
#
# COMPACT_ATOMS: atom_id res chain seq x y z
N MET A 1 -18.88 -0.35 60.31
CA MET A 1 -19.49 -1.59 60.85
C MET A 1 -20.93 -1.62 60.37
N ASN A 2 -21.49 -2.62 59.71
CA ASN A 2 -21.02 -3.86 59.08
C ASN A 2 -22.22 -4.36 58.24
N LYS A 3 -21.95 -5.05 57.14
CA LYS A 3 -22.89 -5.83 56.29
C LYS A 3 -23.74 -5.04 55.28
N ALA A 4 -23.24 -4.96 54.06
CA ALA A 4 -24.01 -5.25 52.85
C ALA A 4 -23.04 -5.64 51.71
N GLU A 5 -22.09 -6.52 52.02
CA GLU A 5 -21.45 -7.38 51.03
C GLU A 5 -22.10 -8.76 51.15
N ALA A 6 -22.21 -9.44 50.01
CA ALA A 6 -22.68 -10.81 49.81
C ALA A 6 -24.21 -11.01 49.88
N GLU A 7 -24.83 -11.01 48.70
CA GLU A 7 -25.74 -12.09 48.27
C GLU A 7 -26.00 -11.98 46.76
N THR A 8 -24.94 -12.01 45.95
CA THR A 8 -25.06 -12.50 44.57
C THR A 8 -25.11 -14.01 44.65
N GLN A 9 -26.33 -14.56 44.55
CA GLN A 9 -26.55 -15.99 44.41
C GLN A 9 -25.67 -16.52 43.25
N PRO A 10 -24.98 -17.66 43.44
CA PRO A 10 -24.14 -18.23 42.40
C PRO A 10 -25.02 -18.68 41.24
N LEU A 11 -24.84 -18.06 40.07
CA LEU A 11 -25.23 -18.67 38.81
C LEU A 11 -24.05 -19.55 38.40
N ASP A 12 -24.19 -20.86 38.60
CA ASP A 12 -23.41 -21.83 37.86
C ASP A 12 -23.78 -21.63 36.38
N ILE A 13 -22.86 -21.05 35.62
CA ILE A 13 -22.97 -20.98 34.17
C ILE A 13 -22.36 -22.27 33.65
N ASP A 14 -23.21 -23.28 33.47
CA ASP A 14 -22.84 -24.46 32.69
C ASP A 14 -22.64 -24.02 31.23
N VAL A 15 -21.39 -24.10 30.78
CA VAL A 15 -21.08 -24.11 29.35
C VAL A 15 -21.29 -25.55 28.90
N GLU A 16 -22.49 -25.89 28.46
CA GLU A 16 -22.71 -27.14 27.72
C GLU A 16 -21.97 -27.02 26.38
N VAL A 17 -20.74 -27.53 26.34
CA VAL A 17 -20.13 -28.01 25.11
C VAL A 17 -20.83 -29.32 24.80
N VAL A 18 -21.56 -29.39 23.69
CA VAL A 18 -22.16 -30.64 23.23
C VAL A 18 -21.03 -31.58 22.81
N GLU A 19 -20.54 -32.39 23.75
CA GLU A 19 -19.65 -33.50 23.47
C GLU A 19 -20.48 -34.67 22.96
N GLY A 20 -20.15 -35.15 21.76
CA GLY A 20 -20.75 -36.35 21.19
C GLY A 20 -20.38 -37.57 22.03
N ASN A 21 -21.39 -38.30 22.48
CA ASN A 21 -21.25 -39.53 23.27
C ASN A 21 -20.29 -40.54 22.61
N GLY A 22 -19.13 -40.74 23.22
CA GLY A 22 -18.22 -41.87 23.00
C GLY A 22 -17.52 -42.18 24.32
N GLU A 23 -17.75 -43.39 24.84
CA GLU A 23 -17.32 -43.85 26.16
C GLU A 23 -15.79 -43.91 26.31
N ASP A 24 -15.34 -43.50 27.50
CA ASP A 24 -14.12 -43.82 28.26
C ASP A 24 -12.73 -43.71 27.60
N GLU A 25 -11.93 -42.72 28.07
CA GLU A 25 -10.59 -42.95 28.65
C GLU A 25 -10.07 -41.69 29.39
N GLU A 26 -9.36 -41.91 30.51
CA GLU A 26 -8.92 -40.93 31.51
C GLU A 26 -8.14 -39.71 30.94
N ALA A 27 -8.73 -38.51 31.04
CA ALA A 27 -8.06 -37.24 30.74
C ALA A 27 -7.51 -36.54 32.01
N PRO A 28 -6.41 -35.75 31.92
CA PRO A 28 -5.75 -35.17 33.09
C PRO A 28 -6.61 -34.07 33.72
N LYS A 29 -6.72 -34.07 35.06
CA LYS A 29 -7.43 -33.05 35.84
C LYS A 29 -6.97 -31.64 35.48
N GLU A 30 -7.79 -30.90 34.73
CA GLU A 30 -7.57 -29.50 34.41
C GLU A 30 -7.49 -28.67 35.70
N LYS A 31 -6.46 -27.81 35.80
CA LYS A 31 -6.33 -26.83 36.88
C LYS A 31 -7.56 -25.90 36.86
N LYS A 32 -8.34 -25.89 37.95
CA LYS A 32 -9.47 -24.94 38.12
C LYS A 32 -8.96 -23.51 37.96
N LEU A 33 -9.41 -22.85 36.91
CA LEU A 33 -9.12 -21.45 36.61
C LEU A 33 -9.70 -20.56 37.71
N THR A 34 -8.99 -19.48 38.04
CA THR A 34 -9.53 -18.45 38.95
C THR A 34 -10.67 -17.68 38.27
N GLN A 35 -11.57 -17.05 39.05
CA GLN A 35 -12.69 -16.27 38.51
C GLN A 35 -12.25 -15.22 37.48
N LYS A 36 -11.10 -14.57 37.71
CA LYS A 36 -10.53 -13.59 36.77
C LYS A 36 -10.11 -14.24 35.45
N GLN A 37 -9.49 -15.41 35.50
CA GLN A 37 -9.07 -16.15 34.30
C GLN A 37 -10.27 -16.71 33.52
N GLN A 38 -11.33 -17.12 34.20
CA GLN A 38 -12.58 -17.53 33.56
C GLN A 38 -13.25 -16.37 32.82
N ALA A 39 -13.28 -15.18 33.43
CA ALA A 39 -13.80 -13.97 32.79
C ALA A 39 -12.97 -13.55 31.57
N GLU A 40 -11.64 -13.58 31.67
CA GLU A 40 -10.73 -13.30 30.54
C GLU A 40 -10.90 -14.32 29.40
N LYS A 41 -11.03 -15.62 29.72
CA LYS A 41 -11.29 -16.67 28.74
C LYS A 41 -12.65 -16.46 28.04
N LEU A 42 -13.70 -16.15 28.79
CA LEU A 42 -15.02 -15.87 28.23
C LEU A 42 -15.00 -14.64 27.32
N ARG A 43 -14.28 -13.59 27.71
CA ARG A 43 -14.11 -12.39 26.88
C ARG A 43 -13.38 -12.70 25.58
N LEU A 44 -12.29 -13.47 25.65
CA LEU A 44 -11.56 -13.92 24.45
C LEU A 44 -12.45 -14.75 23.52
N ILE A 45 -13.27 -15.65 24.07
CA ILE A 45 -14.23 -16.45 23.32
C ILE A 45 -15.23 -15.53 22.59
N VAL A 46 -15.82 -14.57 23.31
CA VAL A 46 -16.82 -13.64 22.75
C VAL A 46 -16.22 -12.69 21.70
N ASP A 47 -15.00 -12.17 21.93
CA ASP A 47 -14.29 -11.29 20.98
C ASP A 47 -13.87 -12.01 19.69
N THR A 48 -13.79 -13.34 19.75
CA THR A 48 -13.33 -14.20 18.64
C THR A 48 -14.44 -15.07 18.04
N VAL A 49 -15.71 -14.77 18.33
CA VAL A 49 -16.88 -15.43 17.73
C VAL A 49 -16.79 -15.45 16.21
N GLY A 50 -16.86 -16.65 15.63
CA GLY A 50 -16.76 -16.87 14.18
C GLY A 50 -15.38 -16.64 13.57
N ARG A 51 -14.32 -16.44 14.39
CA ARG A 51 -12.94 -16.33 13.91
C ARG A 51 -12.26 -17.69 13.94
N ILE A 52 -11.91 -18.22 12.78
CA ILE A 52 -11.27 -19.54 12.65
C ILE A 52 -9.90 -19.57 13.32
N GLY A 53 -9.60 -20.64 14.05
CA GLY A 53 -8.38 -20.85 14.83
C GLY A 53 -8.37 -20.16 16.19
N GLN A 54 -9.49 -19.55 16.61
CA GLN A 54 -9.64 -18.86 17.88
C GLN A 54 -10.70 -19.55 18.77
N PRO A 55 -10.70 -19.29 20.09
CA PRO A 55 -11.62 -19.96 21.02
C PRO A 55 -13.11 -19.80 20.70
N GLY A 56 -13.51 -18.71 20.03
CA GLY A 56 -14.89 -18.46 19.60
C GLY A 56 -15.27 -18.98 18.21
N GLU A 57 -14.38 -19.71 17.52
CA GLU A 57 -14.57 -20.13 16.13
C GLU A 57 -15.94 -20.77 15.84
N GLN A 58 -16.34 -21.73 16.68
CA GLN A 58 -17.55 -22.53 16.50
C GLN A 58 -18.80 -21.85 17.07
N ILE A 59 -18.65 -20.70 17.70
CA ILE A 59 -19.78 -19.96 18.27
C ILE A 59 -20.41 -19.12 17.18
N GLN A 60 -21.72 -19.28 17.02
CA GLN A 60 -22.53 -18.49 16.09
C GLN A 60 -23.53 -17.60 16.82
N ASN A 61 -23.96 -18.01 18.02
CA ASN A 61 -25.00 -17.34 18.80
C ASN A 61 -24.46 -17.01 20.19
N VAL A 62 -24.66 -15.77 20.62
CA VAL A 62 -24.33 -15.32 21.98
C VAL A 62 -25.61 -14.84 22.64
N ILE A 63 -26.02 -15.50 23.72
CA ILE A 63 -27.20 -15.15 24.51
C ILE A 63 -26.71 -14.52 25.81
N SER A 64 -27.24 -13.35 26.16
CA SER A 64 -26.86 -12.64 27.39
C SER A 64 -28.07 -12.03 28.08
N VAL A 65 -28.13 -12.19 29.40
CA VAL A 65 -29.14 -11.60 30.28
C VAL A 65 -28.42 -10.63 31.22
N GLY A 66 -28.85 -9.37 31.26
CA GLY A 66 -28.26 -8.37 32.18
C GLY A 66 -26.97 -7.71 31.69
N MET A 67 -26.89 -7.43 30.38
CA MET A 67 -25.77 -6.80 29.68
C MET A 67 -24.43 -7.54 29.83
N LEU A 68 -23.83 -7.88 28.69
CA LEU A 68 -22.37 -7.86 28.57
C LEU A 68 -21.94 -6.41 28.80
N SER A 69 -21.71 -6.06 30.07
CA SER A 69 -21.34 -4.74 30.56
C SER A 69 -19.96 -4.30 30.06
N GLU A 70 -19.24 -5.19 29.38
CA GLU A 70 -18.03 -4.88 28.63
C GLU A 70 -18.28 -4.98 27.11
N GLY A 71 -17.77 -3.99 26.40
CA GLY A 71 -17.71 -3.96 24.94
C GLY A 71 -16.83 -5.08 24.43
N TRP A 72 -17.42 -6.01 23.70
CA TRP A 72 -16.72 -6.97 22.88
C TRP A 72 -16.68 -6.49 21.43
N ASP A 73 -15.59 -6.80 20.73
CA ASP A 73 -15.22 -6.23 19.42
C ASP A 73 -15.35 -7.25 18.29
N ALA A 74 -16.46 -7.98 18.25
CA ALA A 74 -16.79 -8.71 17.03
C ALA A 74 -17.37 -7.74 15.99
N LYS A 75 -16.91 -7.93 14.76
CA LYS A 75 -17.35 -7.19 13.58
C LYS A 75 -18.39 -7.96 12.77
N THR A 76 -18.55 -9.25 13.05
CA THR A 76 -19.36 -10.22 12.27
C THR A 76 -20.80 -10.34 12.75
N VAL A 77 -21.33 -9.33 13.45
CA VAL A 77 -22.70 -9.35 13.98
C VAL A 77 -23.69 -9.13 12.84
N THR A 78 -24.46 -10.16 12.50
CA THR A 78 -25.47 -10.10 11.42
C THR A 78 -26.90 -9.98 11.93
N HIS A 79 -27.17 -10.49 13.13
CA HIS A 79 -28.50 -10.54 13.73
C HIS A 79 -28.46 -10.10 15.19
N ILE A 80 -29.43 -9.29 15.60
CA ILE A 80 -29.64 -8.86 16.98
C ILE A 80 -31.10 -9.16 17.34
N MET A 81 -31.31 -9.96 18.39
CA MET A 81 -32.65 -10.38 18.82
C MET A 81 -32.91 -9.97 20.27
N GLY A 82 -33.85 -9.04 20.45
CA GLY A 82 -34.42 -8.68 21.74
C GLY A 82 -35.45 -9.71 22.20
N LEU A 83 -35.05 -10.61 23.10
CA LEU A 83 -35.94 -11.64 23.66
C LEU A 83 -36.82 -11.16 24.83
N ARG A 84 -36.55 -9.95 25.35
CA ARG A 84 -37.31 -9.32 26.44
C ARG A 84 -37.44 -7.82 26.18
N ALA A 85 -38.52 -7.22 26.69
CA ALA A 85 -38.71 -5.78 26.64
C ALA A 85 -37.54 -5.03 27.31
N PHE A 86 -37.00 -4.05 26.59
CA PHE A 86 -35.94 -3.17 27.08
C PHE A 86 -36.51 -2.13 28.05
N SER A 87 -35.82 -1.89 29.16
CA SER A 87 -36.24 -0.94 30.20
C SER A 87 -35.81 0.51 29.93
N SER A 88 -34.86 0.73 29.03
CA SER A 88 -34.30 2.06 28.71
C SER A 88 -33.87 2.15 27.25
N GLN A 89 -34.08 3.33 26.65
CA GLN A 89 -33.69 3.65 25.29
C GLN A 89 -32.17 3.58 25.07
N LEU A 90 -31.37 4.01 26.05
CA LEU A 90 -29.90 3.96 25.98
C LEU A 90 -29.39 2.53 25.75
N LEU A 91 -30.08 1.55 26.32
CA LEU A 91 -29.73 0.13 26.17
C LEU A 91 -30.03 -0.39 24.77
N CYS A 92 -31.13 0.07 24.17
CA CYS A 92 -31.43 -0.24 22.77
C CYS A 92 -30.32 0.28 21.87
N GLU A 93 -29.91 1.54 22.03
CA GLU A 93 -28.84 2.16 21.23
C GLU A 93 -27.50 1.42 21.38
N GLN A 94 -27.11 1.08 22.60
CA GLN A 94 -25.89 0.33 22.87
C GLN A 94 -25.91 -1.08 22.26
N VAL A 95 -27.05 -1.76 22.26
CA VAL A 95 -27.21 -3.08 21.66
C VAL A 95 -27.13 -3.00 20.15
N VAL A 96 -27.83 -2.05 19.52
CA VAL A 96 -27.80 -1.83 18.07
C VAL A 96 -26.41 -1.43 17.58
N GLY A 97 -25.70 -0.58 18.34
CA GLY A 97 -24.34 -0.14 18.02
C GLY A 97 -23.32 -1.28 17.85
N ARG A 98 -23.60 -2.48 18.40
CA ARG A 98 -22.74 -3.67 18.22
C ARG A 98 -22.73 -4.18 16.79
N GLY A 99 -23.79 -3.93 16.02
CA GLY A 99 -23.92 -4.32 14.63
C GLY A 99 -23.39 -3.30 13.61
N LEU A 100 -23.00 -2.09 14.03
CA LEU A 100 -22.63 -1.03 13.08
C LEU A 100 -21.20 -1.14 12.53
N ARG A 101 -20.43 -2.14 12.95
CA ARG A 101 -19.05 -2.33 12.51
C ARG A 101 -19.04 -3.03 11.15
N ARG A 102 -18.36 -2.44 10.18
CA ARG A 102 -18.22 -3.03 8.84
C ARG A 102 -17.29 -4.25 8.86
N THR A 103 -17.63 -5.26 8.07
CA THR A 103 -16.85 -6.50 7.91
C THR A 103 -15.89 -6.46 6.72
N SER A 104 -16.20 -5.72 5.66
CA SER A 104 -15.30 -5.52 4.51
C SER A 104 -14.88 -4.06 4.33
N TYR A 105 -13.77 -3.82 3.63
CA TYR A 105 -13.45 -2.51 3.05
C TYR A 105 -13.23 -2.65 1.53
N ASP A 106 -13.75 -3.72 0.94
CA ASP A 106 -13.80 -3.89 -0.50
C ASP A 106 -14.69 -2.80 -1.12
N VAL A 107 -14.23 -2.26 -2.24
CA VAL A 107 -14.94 -1.24 -3.00
C VAL A 107 -15.64 -1.91 -4.17
N GLY A 108 -16.92 -1.60 -4.37
CA GLY A 108 -17.74 -2.07 -5.47
C GLY A 108 -17.30 -1.50 -6.82
N ALA A 109 -17.97 -1.95 -7.88
CA ALA A 109 -17.63 -1.57 -9.27
C ALA A 109 -17.81 -0.06 -9.54
N ASP A 110 -18.60 0.63 -8.71
CA ASP A 110 -18.86 2.07 -8.76
C ASP A 110 -17.85 2.91 -7.98
N GLY A 111 -16.85 2.29 -7.35
CA GLY A 111 -15.87 3.00 -6.54
C GLY A 111 -16.36 3.34 -5.12
N LEU A 112 -17.51 2.83 -4.69
CA LEU A 112 -18.08 3.03 -3.36
C LEU A 112 -18.05 1.74 -2.54
N PHE A 113 -18.15 1.85 -1.22
CA PHE A 113 -18.28 0.67 -0.37
C PHE A 113 -19.72 0.16 -0.38
N GLU A 114 -19.88 -1.15 -0.55
CA GLU A 114 -21.20 -1.78 -0.50
C GLU A 114 -21.90 -1.57 0.87
N PRO A 115 -23.22 -1.37 0.89
CA PRO A 115 -23.98 -1.31 2.13
C PRO A 115 -23.96 -2.69 2.82
N GLU A 116 -23.64 -2.69 4.12
CA GLU A 116 -23.78 -3.88 4.97
C GLU A 116 -24.99 -3.67 5.90
N TYR A 117 -25.75 -4.74 6.11
CA TYR A 117 -27.00 -4.70 6.88
C TYR A 117 -26.92 -5.60 8.12
N VAL A 118 -27.59 -5.18 9.18
CA VAL A 118 -27.82 -6.00 10.38
C VAL A 118 -29.31 -6.11 10.63
N ASN A 119 -29.78 -7.33 10.80
CA ASN A 119 -31.19 -7.62 11.06
C ASN A 119 -31.49 -7.51 12.55
N ILE A 120 -32.48 -6.70 12.92
CA ILE A 120 -32.81 -6.43 14.32
C ILE A 120 -34.26 -6.78 14.60
N PHE A 121 -34.48 -7.63 15.61
CA PHE A 121 -35.79 -8.13 16.00
C PHE A 121 -36.08 -7.80 17.46
N GLY A 122 -37.32 -7.43 17.80
CA GLY A 122 -37.75 -7.25 19.19
C GLY A 122 -37.12 -6.05 19.93
N VAL A 123 -36.41 -5.16 19.22
CA VAL A 123 -35.87 -3.90 19.76
C VAL A 123 -36.73 -2.74 19.23
N PRO A 124 -37.30 -1.87 20.09
CA PRO A 124 -38.14 -0.76 19.62
C PRO A 124 -37.30 0.31 18.90
N PHE A 125 -37.56 0.51 17.60
CA PHE A 125 -36.96 1.54 16.76
C PHE A 125 -37.90 2.75 16.63
N THR A 126 -37.72 3.77 17.47
CA THR A 126 -38.53 5.00 17.38
C THR A 126 -37.74 6.23 16.96
N PHE A 127 -36.42 6.14 16.74
CA PHE A 127 -35.54 7.30 16.60
C PHE A 127 -34.45 7.22 15.51
N LEU A 128 -34.19 6.05 14.91
CA LEU A 128 -33.25 5.92 13.79
C LEU A 128 -34.03 5.98 12.45
N PRO A 129 -33.62 6.82 11.48
CA PRO A 129 -34.25 6.85 10.18
C PRO A 129 -34.07 5.48 9.51
N HIS A 130 -35.18 4.77 9.28
CA HIS A 130 -35.20 3.57 8.47
C HIS A 130 -35.24 3.99 7.00
N GLU A 131 -34.13 3.80 6.26
CA GLU A 131 -34.21 3.82 4.81
C GLU A 131 -34.94 2.57 4.35
N GLY A 132 -36.17 2.77 3.83
CA GLY A 132 -37.01 1.70 3.29
C GLY A 132 -38.39 1.70 3.92
N GLY A 133 -39.39 2.08 3.13
CA GLY A 133 -40.79 1.77 3.44
C GLY A 133 -41.00 0.26 3.52
N SER A 134 -42.03 -0.14 4.26
CA SER A 134 -42.41 -1.51 4.61
C SER A 134 -42.75 -2.47 3.44
N ASP A 135 -42.39 -2.15 2.19
CA ASP A 135 -42.78 -2.87 0.97
C ASP A 135 -41.61 -3.21 0.02
N GLY A 136 -40.36 -3.08 0.46
CA GLY A 136 -39.19 -3.54 -0.31
C GLY A 136 -38.86 -5.01 -0.02
N PRO A 137 -38.43 -5.82 -1.02
CA PRO A 137 -37.81 -7.10 -0.73
C PRO A 137 -36.58 -6.89 0.19
N PRO A 138 -36.30 -7.81 1.13
CA PRO A 138 -35.13 -7.69 1.99
C PRO A 138 -33.86 -7.56 1.13
N PRO A 139 -32.87 -6.75 1.57
CA PRO A 139 -31.63 -6.62 0.81
C PRO A 139 -30.99 -8.00 0.60
N PRO A 140 -30.39 -8.23 -0.59
CA PRO A 140 -29.80 -9.52 -0.89
C PRO A 140 -28.71 -9.85 0.14
N PRO A 141 -28.57 -11.14 0.54
CA PRO A 141 -27.51 -11.54 1.44
C PRO A 141 -26.15 -11.18 0.83
N PRO A 142 -25.17 -10.75 1.65
CA PRO A 142 -23.85 -10.42 1.15
C PRO A 142 -23.24 -11.62 0.42
N PRO A 143 -22.50 -11.39 -0.68
CA PRO A 143 -21.87 -12.48 -1.41
C PRO A 143 -20.94 -13.28 -0.49
N PRO A 144 -20.80 -14.60 -0.72
CA PRO A 144 -19.90 -15.43 0.06
C PRO A 144 -18.48 -14.87 -0.04
N LYS A 145 -17.82 -14.71 1.10
CA LYS A 145 -16.42 -14.27 1.14
C LYS A 145 -15.48 -15.46 1.11
N THR A 146 -14.51 -15.42 0.22
CA THR A 146 -13.39 -16.35 0.18
C THR A 146 -12.37 -15.94 1.24
N ARG A 147 -11.99 -16.87 2.11
CA ARG A 147 -10.91 -16.70 3.08
C ARG A 147 -9.57 -16.82 2.35
N ILE A 148 -8.67 -15.86 2.54
CA ILE A 148 -7.33 -15.83 1.97
C ILE A 148 -6.29 -15.97 3.08
N GLU A 149 -5.40 -16.95 2.97
CA GLU A 149 -4.35 -17.22 3.96
C GLU A 149 -3.21 -18.09 3.43
N PRO A 150 -2.02 -18.04 4.06
CA PRO A 150 -0.97 -19.03 3.81
C PRO A 150 -1.38 -20.43 4.22
N VAL A 151 -1.05 -21.42 3.39
CA VAL A 151 -1.43 -22.83 3.56
C VAL A 151 -0.22 -23.64 4.01
N LYS A 152 -0.31 -24.31 5.17
CA LYS A 152 0.79 -25.10 5.75
C LYS A 152 1.28 -26.20 4.80
N GLU A 153 0.37 -26.86 4.10
CA GLU A 153 0.68 -27.91 3.13
C GLU A 153 1.44 -27.38 1.91
N LYS A 154 1.29 -26.07 1.61
CA LYS A 154 1.99 -25.38 0.52
C LYS A 154 3.23 -24.61 1.01
N ALA A 155 3.75 -24.88 2.21
CA ALA A 155 4.93 -24.20 2.76
C ALA A 155 6.17 -24.30 1.85
N LEU A 156 6.28 -25.35 1.01
CA LEU A 156 7.34 -25.47 0.01
C LEU A 156 7.31 -24.33 -1.06
N HIS A 157 6.17 -23.66 -1.19
CA HIS A 157 5.98 -22.51 -2.07
C HIS A 157 6.20 -21.16 -1.37
N GLU A 158 6.70 -21.13 -0.14
CA GLU A 158 7.03 -19.91 0.58
C GLU A 158 7.96 -19.00 -0.24
N ILE A 159 7.63 -17.71 -0.25
CA ILE A 159 8.45 -16.65 -0.85
C ILE A 159 8.89 -15.72 0.26
N ILE A 160 10.19 -15.50 0.33
CA ILE A 160 10.85 -14.62 1.29
C ILE A 160 11.52 -13.50 0.50
N ILE A 161 11.27 -12.25 0.89
CA ILE A 161 11.79 -11.05 0.23
C ILE A 161 12.47 -10.16 1.27
N PRO A 162 13.63 -9.54 0.97
CA PRO A 162 14.19 -8.53 1.86
C PRO A 162 13.24 -7.34 2.02
N ASN A 163 12.95 -6.98 3.26
CA ASN A 163 12.13 -5.81 3.59
C ASN A 163 13.00 -4.55 3.58
N VAL A 164 13.03 -3.87 2.44
CA VAL A 164 13.86 -2.68 2.22
C VAL A 164 13.05 -1.42 2.47
N LEU A 165 13.50 -0.59 3.41
CA LEU A 165 12.90 0.70 3.69
C LEU A 165 13.32 1.77 2.67
N ARG A 166 14.58 1.77 2.25
CA ARG A 166 15.10 2.66 1.20
C ARG A 166 16.39 2.12 0.60
N ILE A 167 16.77 2.65 -0.57
CA ILE A 167 18.07 2.44 -1.19
C ILE A 167 18.89 3.72 -1.03
N ASP A 168 20.02 3.62 -0.36
CA ASP A 168 20.97 4.72 -0.24
C ASP A 168 21.99 4.64 -1.37
N HIS A 169 22.24 5.77 -2.02
CA HIS A 169 23.27 5.88 -3.05
C HIS A 169 24.58 6.37 -2.42
N VAL A 170 25.67 5.63 -2.61
CA VAL A 170 27.02 6.05 -2.23
C VAL A 170 27.64 6.76 -3.42
N TYR A 171 28.03 8.03 -3.26
CA TYR A 171 28.48 8.86 -4.38
C TYR A 171 30.00 9.03 -4.41
N LYS A 172 30.52 9.32 -5.60
CA LYS A 172 31.86 9.87 -5.79
C LYS A 172 32.04 11.15 -4.96
N PRO A 173 33.21 11.36 -4.31
CA PRO A 173 33.48 12.60 -3.57
C PRO A 173 33.44 13.87 -4.44
N GLN A 174 33.74 13.70 -5.74
CA GLN A 174 33.59 14.73 -6.75
C GLN A 174 32.47 14.34 -7.72
N LEU A 175 31.41 15.14 -7.74
CA LEU A 175 30.29 14.99 -8.65
C LEU A 175 30.65 15.55 -10.03
N ALA A 176 30.22 14.84 -11.07
CA ALA A 176 30.32 15.28 -12.46
C ALA A 176 29.08 14.83 -13.23
N ILE A 177 28.70 15.62 -14.23
CA ILE A 177 27.72 15.22 -15.23
C ILE A 177 28.36 15.37 -16.61
N ASP A 178 28.16 14.36 -17.46
CA ASP A 178 28.51 14.44 -18.88
C ASP A 178 27.36 15.08 -19.66
N MET A 179 27.40 16.41 -19.84
CA MET A 179 26.33 17.15 -20.52
C MET A 179 26.04 16.64 -21.92
N ALA A 180 27.01 16.03 -22.62
CA ALA A 180 26.76 15.47 -23.94
C ALA A 180 25.74 14.32 -23.90
N LYS A 181 25.75 13.52 -22.82
CA LYS A 181 24.87 12.35 -22.64
C LYS A 181 23.57 12.66 -21.91
N VAL A 182 23.49 13.82 -21.23
CA VAL A 182 22.25 14.24 -20.56
C VAL A 182 21.12 14.37 -21.58
N LYS A 183 19.99 13.75 -21.27
CA LYS A 183 18.78 13.86 -22.06
C LYS A 183 18.23 15.28 -21.99
N THR A 184 17.67 15.76 -23.10
CA THR A 184 16.96 17.04 -23.13
C THR A 184 15.70 16.95 -22.29
N LEU A 185 15.54 17.88 -21.35
CA LEU A 185 14.33 18.08 -20.58
C LEU A 185 13.34 18.93 -21.39
N GLU A 186 12.19 18.35 -21.70
CA GLU A 186 11.11 19.08 -22.35
C GLU A 186 10.15 19.68 -21.31
N LEU A 187 9.95 20.99 -21.41
CA LEU A 187 8.97 21.74 -20.64
C LEU A 187 7.81 22.17 -21.56
N ASP A 188 6.61 21.75 -21.20
CA ASP A 188 5.38 22.15 -21.86
C ASP A 188 4.65 23.19 -21.00
N PRO A 189 4.47 24.44 -21.48
CA PRO A 189 3.74 25.47 -20.73
C PRO A 189 2.32 25.07 -20.34
N TYR A 190 1.68 24.18 -21.11
CA TYR A 190 0.31 23.75 -20.88
C TYR A 190 0.18 22.64 -19.83
N GLU A 191 1.28 22.00 -19.41
CA GLU A 191 1.28 21.04 -18.30
C GLU A 191 1.07 21.75 -16.95
N SER A 192 1.51 23.01 -16.83
CA SER A 192 1.50 23.75 -15.56
C SER A 192 0.54 24.94 -15.53
N ILE A 193 0.02 25.36 -16.70
CA ILE A 193 -0.78 26.58 -16.86
C ILE A 193 -1.87 26.34 -17.92
N THR A 194 -3.11 26.77 -17.67
CA THR A 194 -4.20 26.66 -18.66
C THR A 194 -4.04 27.66 -19.82
N GLU A 195 -4.67 27.41 -20.98
CA GLU A 195 -4.63 28.33 -22.14
C GLU A 195 -5.07 29.76 -21.81
N ALA A 196 -6.08 29.93 -20.95
CA ALA A 196 -6.60 31.22 -20.53
C ALA A 196 -5.60 31.99 -19.64
N GLU A 197 -4.95 31.28 -18.72
CA GLU A 197 -3.88 31.83 -17.87
C GLU A 197 -2.65 32.19 -18.72
N LEU A 198 -2.31 31.35 -19.69
CA LEU A 198 -1.21 31.59 -20.62
C LEU A 198 -1.46 32.81 -21.51
N ALA A 199 -2.67 32.96 -22.07
CA ALA A 199 -3.07 34.12 -22.86
C ALA A 199 -3.06 35.41 -22.04
N ALA A 200 -3.50 35.34 -20.78
CA ALA A 200 -3.44 36.45 -19.84
C ALA A 200 -1.98 36.86 -19.54
N MET A 201 -1.08 35.92 -19.28
CA MET A 201 0.35 36.19 -19.11
C MET A 201 1.01 36.78 -20.37
N ILE A 202 0.72 36.24 -21.56
CA ILE A 202 1.25 36.73 -22.84
C ILE A 202 0.76 38.16 -23.12
N ALA A 203 -0.48 38.48 -22.75
CA ALA A 203 -1.10 39.79 -22.95
C ALA A 203 -0.81 40.80 -21.83
N GLY A 204 -0.03 40.41 -20.80
CA GLY A 204 0.25 41.26 -19.64
C GLY A 204 -1.00 41.55 -18.79
N LYS A 205 -1.99 40.67 -18.77
CA LYS A 205 -3.22 40.85 -17.99
C LYS A 205 -3.24 39.88 -16.80
N PRO A 206 -3.57 40.36 -15.59
CA PRO A 206 -3.66 39.49 -14.41
C PRO A 206 -4.87 38.55 -14.51
N ASN A 207 -4.70 37.27 -14.17
CA ASN A 207 -5.80 36.35 -13.93
C ASN A 207 -6.00 36.21 -12.40
N PRO A 208 -7.21 36.31 -11.85
CA PRO A 208 -7.42 36.12 -10.41
C PRO A 208 -7.03 34.72 -9.87
N ALA A 209 -6.89 33.69 -10.72
CA ALA A 209 -6.39 32.36 -10.34
C ALA A 209 -4.89 32.13 -10.65
N ALA A 210 -4.29 32.94 -11.51
CA ALA A 210 -2.88 32.86 -11.86
C ALA A 210 -2.20 34.23 -11.70
N LEU A 211 -1.19 34.26 -10.84
CA LEU A 211 -0.24 35.36 -10.56
C LEU A 211 -0.42 36.60 -11.44
N THR A 212 -0.69 37.76 -10.83
CA THR A 212 -0.92 39.02 -11.57
C THR A 212 0.29 39.42 -12.42
N GLU A 213 0.12 40.28 -13.43
CA GLU A 213 1.25 40.80 -14.22
C GLU A 213 2.30 41.52 -13.34
N ILE A 214 1.83 42.15 -12.26
CA ILE A 214 2.66 42.78 -11.23
C ILE A 214 3.39 41.69 -10.43
N ASP A 215 2.71 40.61 -10.02
CA ASP A 215 3.36 39.47 -9.35
C ASP A 215 4.39 38.80 -10.26
N LEU A 216 4.11 38.58 -11.55
CA LEU A 216 5.04 37.96 -12.50
C LEU A 216 6.26 38.84 -12.79
N LYS A 217 6.08 40.15 -12.92
CA LYS A 217 7.18 41.11 -13.05
C LYS A 217 7.98 41.21 -11.76
N GLU A 218 7.33 41.26 -10.60
CA GLU A 218 7.99 41.31 -9.30
C GLU A 218 8.71 39.98 -8.97
N ILE A 219 8.12 38.85 -9.35
CA ILE A 219 8.75 37.51 -9.32
C ILE A 219 9.92 37.48 -10.29
N ALA A 220 9.79 37.95 -11.53
CA ALA A 220 10.88 38.01 -12.51
C ALA A 220 12.05 38.92 -12.09
N GLU A 221 11.75 40.06 -11.46
CA GLU A 221 12.74 41.01 -10.91
C GLU A 221 13.44 40.45 -9.66
N LYS A 222 12.73 39.66 -8.83
CA LYS A 222 13.31 38.96 -7.66
C LYS A 222 14.00 37.64 -8.01
N LEU A 223 13.63 36.98 -9.11
CA LEU A 223 14.16 35.68 -9.55
C LEU A 223 15.43 35.86 -10.39
N ARG A 224 16.53 36.25 -9.76
CA ARG A 224 17.84 36.08 -10.39
C ARG A 224 18.08 34.61 -10.70
N THR A 225 18.75 34.30 -11.82
CA THR A 225 19.12 32.94 -12.21
C THR A 225 19.78 32.19 -11.04
N GLN A 226 20.65 32.88 -10.29
CA GLN A 226 21.29 32.33 -9.10
C GLN A 226 20.31 31.89 -8.00
N SER A 227 19.19 32.60 -7.81
CA SER A 227 18.17 32.23 -6.82
C SER A 227 17.48 30.92 -7.22
N VAL A 228 17.22 30.73 -8.52
CA VAL A 228 16.64 29.50 -9.07
C VAL A 228 17.61 28.32 -8.91
N VAL A 229 18.86 28.52 -9.33
CA VAL A 229 19.95 27.54 -9.18
C VAL A 229 20.11 27.12 -7.72
N PHE A 230 20.20 28.08 -6.81
CA PHE A 230 20.36 27.82 -5.38
C PHE A 230 19.18 27.05 -4.81
N ARG A 231 17.95 27.39 -5.21
CA ARG A 231 16.75 26.72 -4.74
C ARG A 231 16.69 25.26 -5.21
N ILE A 232 17.00 25.00 -6.49
CA ILE A 232 17.08 23.64 -7.05
C ILE A 232 18.16 22.84 -6.29
N ALA A 233 19.38 23.36 -6.20
CA ALA A 233 20.49 22.70 -5.51
C ALA A 233 20.19 22.43 -4.03
N SER A 234 19.59 23.39 -3.33
CA SER A 234 19.20 23.23 -1.92
C SER A 234 18.10 22.19 -1.73
N THR A 235 17.17 22.11 -2.68
CA THR A 235 16.08 21.11 -2.61
C THR A 235 16.64 19.71 -2.79
N ILE A 236 17.51 19.53 -3.80
CA ILE A 236 18.26 18.28 -4.01
C ILE A 236 19.07 17.90 -2.76
N TYR A 237 19.79 18.86 -2.20
CA TYR A 237 20.61 18.65 -1.00
C TYR A 237 19.77 18.18 0.19
N ASN A 238 18.61 18.82 0.42
CA ASN A 238 17.73 18.52 1.56
C ASN A 238 16.93 17.24 1.38
N SER A 239 16.54 16.86 0.15
CA SER A 239 15.77 15.64 -0.10
C SER A 239 16.57 14.38 0.20
N GLU A 240 17.89 14.47 0.12
CA GLU A 240 18.76 13.32 0.08
C GLU A 240 19.32 12.92 1.45
N LYS A 241 19.13 13.76 2.49
CA LYS A 241 19.57 13.53 3.90
C LYS A 241 20.75 12.55 4.01
N LYS A 242 21.96 12.98 3.65
CA LYS A 242 23.18 12.16 3.52
C LYS A 242 23.86 11.85 4.87
N PRO A 243 23.73 10.65 5.47
CA PRO A 243 24.62 10.24 6.56
C PRO A 243 26.04 9.90 6.06
N ASP A 244 26.18 9.36 4.84
CA ASP A 244 27.41 8.67 4.40
C ASP A 244 28.29 9.45 3.41
N TRP A 245 28.05 10.76 3.26
CA TRP A 245 28.89 11.60 2.40
C TRP A 245 30.29 11.77 3.00
N LYS A 246 31.33 11.37 2.27
CA LYS A 246 32.73 11.41 2.74
C LYS A 246 33.36 12.81 2.74
N GLY A 247 32.81 13.77 2.00
CA GLY A 247 33.29 15.15 1.97
C GLY A 247 32.59 16.04 3.00
N SER A 248 32.86 17.35 2.98
CA SER A 248 32.05 18.29 3.77
C SER A 248 30.68 18.51 3.13
N LYS A 249 29.68 18.84 3.95
CA LYS A 249 28.31 19.17 3.51
C LYS A 249 28.30 20.38 2.57
N GLU A 250 29.13 21.36 2.86
CA GLU A 250 29.32 22.58 2.09
C GLU A 250 29.92 22.25 0.71
N ALA A 251 30.92 21.38 0.67
CA ALA A 251 31.53 20.94 -0.58
C ALA A 251 30.55 20.20 -1.49
N PHE A 252 29.60 19.44 -0.91
CA PHE A 252 28.53 18.80 -1.68
C PHE A 252 27.57 19.84 -2.27
N LEU A 253 27.09 20.79 -1.46
CA LEU A 253 26.18 21.84 -1.92
C LEU A 253 26.82 22.73 -3.01
N ILE A 254 28.09 23.09 -2.86
CA ILE A 254 28.82 23.89 -3.87
C ILE A 254 28.89 23.14 -5.20
N GLN A 255 29.11 21.82 -5.18
CA GLN A 255 29.12 21.01 -6.40
C GLN A 255 27.73 20.92 -7.04
N LEU A 256 26.68 20.76 -6.25
CA LEU A 256 25.30 20.79 -6.75
C LEU A 256 24.97 22.12 -7.43
N ILE A 257 25.32 23.26 -6.80
CA ILE A 257 25.10 24.59 -7.38
C ILE A 257 25.79 24.68 -8.74
N ARG A 258 27.06 24.30 -8.85
CA ARG A 258 27.81 24.32 -10.13
C ARG A 258 27.18 23.45 -11.21
N ILE A 259 26.75 22.24 -10.85
CA ILE A 259 26.12 21.30 -11.80
C ILE A 259 24.77 21.84 -12.28
N VAL A 260 23.96 22.38 -11.36
CA VAL A 260 22.66 22.96 -11.69
C VAL A 260 22.85 24.19 -12.58
N GLU A 261 23.81 25.05 -12.27
CA GLU A 261 24.17 26.22 -13.10
C GLU A 261 24.57 25.79 -14.52
N GLN A 262 25.49 24.83 -14.65
CA GLN A 262 25.88 24.26 -15.94
C GLN A 262 24.71 23.68 -16.73
N PHE A 263 23.77 22.99 -16.07
CA PHE A 263 22.58 22.46 -16.71
C PHE A 263 21.64 23.58 -17.18
N MET A 264 21.41 24.57 -16.33
CA MET A 264 20.54 25.72 -16.61
C MET A 264 21.04 26.58 -17.78
N ASP A 265 22.36 26.70 -17.93
CA ASP A 265 23.02 27.45 -19.00
C ASP A 265 23.14 26.64 -20.31
N SER A 266 22.88 25.33 -20.27
CA SER A 266 22.97 24.45 -21.43
C SER A 266 21.74 24.53 -22.36
N ASP A 267 21.86 23.86 -23.50
CA ASP A 267 20.78 23.60 -24.47
C ASP A 267 19.87 22.43 -24.08
N LYS A 268 20.05 21.85 -22.88
CA LYS A 268 19.31 20.67 -22.41
C LYS A 268 17.92 20.96 -21.86
N ILE A 269 17.47 22.22 -21.90
CA ILE A 269 16.09 22.57 -21.59
C ILE A 269 15.43 23.02 -22.89
N SER A 270 14.51 22.20 -23.40
CA SER A 270 13.70 22.49 -24.58
C SER A 270 12.30 22.92 -24.13
N ILE A 271 11.81 24.04 -24.66
CA ILE A 271 10.44 24.51 -24.42
C ILE A 271 9.65 24.31 -25.71
N LYS A 272 8.59 23.49 -25.66
CA LYS A 272 7.84 23.10 -26.87
C LYS A 272 7.26 24.27 -27.65
N ASN A 273 6.88 25.36 -26.96
CA ASN A 273 6.31 26.54 -27.60
C ASN A 273 7.40 27.64 -27.83
N PRO A 274 7.73 27.98 -29.08
CA PRO A 274 8.78 28.95 -29.42
C PRO A 274 8.56 30.35 -28.84
N LEU A 275 7.32 30.74 -28.56
CA LEU A 275 6.97 32.06 -27.98
C LEU A 275 7.56 32.27 -26.56
N PHE A 276 7.94 31.18 -25.90
CA PHE A 276 8.52 31.19 -24.55
C PHE A 276 10.04 31.01 -24.55
N ASN A 277 10.64 30.66 -25.69
CA ASN A 277 12.08 30.42 -25.80
C ASN A 277 12.88 31.71 -26.06
N GLN A 278 12.22 32.81 -26.41
CA GLN A 278 12.86 34.05 -26.87
C GLN A 278 13.19 35.05 -25.74
N GLU A 279 12.62 34.89 -24.54
CA GLU A 279 12.91 35.74 -23.37
C GLU A 279 13.41 34.90 -22.20
N GLU A 280 14.62 35.21 -21.70
CA GLU A 280 15.25 34.54 -20.54
C GLU A 280 14.35 34.59 -19.28
N THR A 281 13.56 35.65 -19.14
CA THR A 281 12.55 35.78 -18.07
C THR A 281 11.45 34.71 -18.17
N ARG A 282 10.93 34.43 -19.38
CA ARG A 282 9.89 33.42 -19.59
C ARG A 282 10.43 32.01 -19.36
N ARG A 283 11.67 31.74 -19.83
CA ARG A 283 12.39 30.49 -19.55
C ARG A 283 12.51 30.25 -18.04
N ARG A 284 12.91 31.27 -17.26
CA ARG A 284 13.00 31.18 -15.79
C ARG A 284 11.66 30.90 -15.13
N ILE A 285 10.59 31.57 -15.56
CA ILE A 285 9.23 31.33 -15.02
C ILE A 285 8.79 29.89 -15.29
N LEU A 286 8.97 29.37 -16.50
CA LEU A 286 8.60 27.99 -16.82
C LEU A 286 9.39 26.95 -16.03
N VAL A 287 10.69 27.17 -15.83
CA VAL A 287 11.53 26.33 -14.96
C VAL A 287 11.01 26.34 -13.52
N MET A 288 10.61 27.50 -13.02
CA MET A 288 10.06 27.63 -11.67
C MET A 288 8.72 26.93 -11.51
N LEU A 289 7.82 27.04 -12.50
CA LEU A 289 6.53 26.34 -12.48
C LEU A 289 6.70 24.82 -12.61
N ASN A 290 7.74 24.38 -13.30
CA ASN A 290 8.10 22.97 -13.47
C ASN A 290 9.29 22.55 -12.57
N MET A 291 9.47 23.21 -11.43
CA MET A 291 10.67 23.06 -10.61
C MET A 291 10.89 21.61 -10.17
N ASN A 292 9.84 20.88 -9.82
CA ASN A 292 9.95 19.48 -9.41
C ASN A 292 10.44 18.60 -10.56
N LYS A 293 9.92 18.79 -11.79
CA LYS A 293 10.37 18.08 -12.99
C LYS A 293 11.85 18.36 -13.29
N VAL A 294 12.27 19.62 -13.18
CA VAL A 294 13.67 20.04 -13.37
C VAL A 294 14.59 19.44 -12.31
N ILE A 295 14.20 19.52 -11.03
CA ILE A 295 14.93 18.91 -9.91
C ILE A 295 15.11 17.42 -10.14
N GLN A 296 14.03 16.71 -10.48
CA GLN A 296 14.07 15.26 -10.71
C GLN A 296 14.97 14.89 -11.89
N HIS A 297 14.89 15.66 -12.98
CA HIS A 297 15.74 15.44 -14.16
C HIS A 297 17.23 15.55 -13.81
N ILE A 298 17.63 16.68 -13.22
CA ILE A 298 19.03 16.91 -12.82
C ILE A 298 19.45 15.84 -11.80
N TRP A 299 18.59 15.53 -10.83
CA TRP A 299 18.94 14.57 -9.79
C TRP A 299 19.14 13.15 -10.32
N ASN A 300 18.32 12.71 -11.27
CA ASN A 300 18.48 11.42 -11.93
C ASN A 300 19.81 11.33 -12.68
N GLU A 301 20.22 12.40 -13.37
CA GLU A 301 21.51 12.45 -14.06
C GLU A 301 22.70 12.44 -13.09
N ILE A 302 22.60 13.16 -11.97
CA ILE A 302 23.63 13.11 -10.91
C ILE A 302 23.75 11.68 -10.38
N ARG A 303 22.64 11.02 -10.05
CA ARG A 303 22.63 9.63 -9.57
C ARG A 303 23.26 8.67 -10.57
N ALA A 304 22.85 8.74 -11.83
CA ALA A 304 23.35 7.84 -12.88
C ALA A 304 24.87 7.95 -13.08
N ASN A 305 25.45 9.15 -13.02
CA ASN A 305 26.87 9.36 -13.30
C ASN A 305 27.79 9.20 -12.08
N ASN A 306 27.25 9.35 -10.86
CA ASN A 306 28.05 9.52 -9.66
C ASN A 306 27.84 8.45 -8.59
N THR A 307 26.83 7.58 -8.73
CA THR A 307 26.66 6.43 -7.81
C THR A 307 27.81 5.44 -8.01
N LEU A 308 28.53 5.15 -6.93
CA LEU A 308 29.53 4.10 -6.83
C LEU A 308 28.91 2.76 -6.42
N GLU A 309 27.97 2.83 -5.47
CA GLU A 309 27.34 1.66 -4.86
C GLU A 309 25.92 2.00 -4.41
N LEU A 310 25.04 1.01 -4.46
CA LEU A 310 23.68 1.08 -3.92
C LEU A 310 23.60 0.23 -2.66
N THR A 311 23.29 0.86 -1.53
CA THR A 311 23.20 0.17 -0.24
C THR A 311 21.74 0.04 0.18
N PRO A 312 21.18 -1.17 0.27
CA PRO A 312 19.83 -1.36 0.77
C PRO A 312 19.79 -1.15 2.29
N VAL A 313 18.81 -0.36 2.75
CA VAL A 313 18.54 -0.18 4.18
C VAL A 313 17.32 -1.00 4.54
N PHE A 314 17.55 -2.08 5.28
CA PHE A 314 16.49 -2.99 5.71
C PHE A 314 15.71 -2.46 6.91
N ASP A 315 14.48 -2.93 7.05
CA ASP A 315 13.71 -2.77 8.27
C ASP A 315 14.43 -3.47 9.44
N LYS A 316 14.55 -2.76 10.57
CA LYS A 316 15.33 -3.23 11.73
C LYS A 316 14.59 -4.32 12.52
N GLU A 317 13.27 -4.27 12.55
CA GLU A 317 12.44 -5.20 13.31
C GLU A 317 12.05 -6.39 12.45
N LYS A 318 11.71 -6.14 11.19
CA LYS A 318 11.29 -7.16 10.23
C LYS A 318 12.12 -7.09 8.94
N PRO A 319 13.39 -7.51 8.93
CA PRO A 319 14.26 -7.40 7.75
C PRO A 319 13.85 -8.29 6.58
N LEU A 320 12.97 -9.26 6.80
CA LEU A 320 12.44 -10.18 5.79
C LEU A 320 10.91 -10.17 5.82
N LEU A 321 10.30 -10.12 4.64
CA LEU A 321 8.89 -10.43 4.45
C LEU A 321 8.77 -11.89 4.00
N SER A 322 7.91 -12.66 4.65
CA SER A 322 7.56 -14.01 4.22
C SER A 322 6.06 -14.11 3.93
N THR A 323 5.68 -14.88 2.92
CA THR A 323 4.27 -15.20 2.66
C THR A 323 3.62 -15.95 3.82
N THR A 324 4.41 -16.60 4.69
CA THR A 324 3.95 -17.19 5.97
C THR A 324 3.36 -16.15 6.93
N ASP A 325 3.82 -14.91 6.88
CA ASP A 325 3.38 -13.84 7.78
C ASP A 325 2.14 -13.08 7.26
N VAL A 326 1.61 -13.46 6.09
CA VAL A 326 0.40 -12.84 5.54
C VAL A 326 -0.76 -13.15 6.48
N ARG A 327 -1.38 -12.10 7.02
CA ARG A 327 -2.54 -12.25 7.90
C ARG A 327 -3.71 -12.78 7.12
N THR A 328 -4.49 -13.68 7.70
CA THR A 328 -5.76 -14.13 7.14
C THR A 328 -6.69 -12.94 6.90
N TRP A 329 -7.26 -12.88 5.70
CA TRP A 329 -8.24 -11.87 5.31
C TRP A 329 -9.33 -12.49 4.44
N TRP A 330 -10.36 -11.71 4.08
CA TRP A 330 -11.54 -12.21 3.36
C TRP A 330 -11.91 -11.26 2.23
N THR A 331 -12.33 -11.81 1.10
CA THR A 331 -12.76 -11.02 -0.07
C THR A 331 -13.95 -11.65 -0.77
N SER A 332 -14.79 -10.83 -1.40
CA SER A 332 -15.84 -11.27 -2.31
C SER A 332 -15.38 -11.34 -3.78
N LYS A 333 -14.15 -10.93 -4.08
CA LYS A 333 -13.61 -10.90 -5.43
C LYS A 333 -13.33 -12.31 -5.98
N PRO A 334 -13.32 -12.50 -7.31
CA PRO A 334 -12.95 -13.77 -7.92
C PRO A 334 -11.57 -14.23 -7.48
N CYS A 335 -11.46 -15.53 -7.19
CA CYS A 335 -10.27 -16.14 -6.59
C CYS A 335 -9.98 -17.46 -7.31
N GLU A 336 -8.72 -17.71 -7.64
CA GLU A 336 -8.28 -18.96 -8.27
C GLU A 336 -7.24 -19.68 -7.39
N ASN A 337 -7.32 -21.01 -7.31
CA ASN A 337 -6.35 -21.81 -6.57
C ASN A 337 -5.20 -22.24 -7.49
N PHE A 338 -4.04 -21.62 -7.32
CA PHE A 338 -2.82 -22.02 -8.01
C PHE A 338 -1.95 -22.93 -7.16
N SER A 339 -1.45 -24.02 -7.76
CA SER A 339 -0.67 -25.03 -7.06
C SER A 339 0.70 -24.52 -6.61
N LYS A 340 1.29 -23.56 -7.34
CA LYS A 340 2.61 -22.98 -7.03
C LYS A 340 2.56 -21.72 -6.15
N SER A 341 1.40 -21.35 -5.62
CA SER A 341 1.28 -20.26 -4.65
C SER A 341 1.19 -20.80 -3.23
N HIS A 342 1.92 -20.20 -2.28
CA HIS A 342 1.80 -20.54 -0.85
C HIS A 342 0.43 -20.13 -0.28
N ILE A 343 -0.14 -19.05 -0.80
CA ILE A 343 -1.48 -18.57 -0.41
C ILE A 343 -2.53 -19.48 -1.05
N ASN A 344 -3.59 -19.80 -0.30
CA ASN A 344 -4.64 -20.73 -0.74
C ASN A 344 -5.28 -20.32 -2.08
N PHE A 345 -5.56 -19.03 -2.26
CA PHE A 345 -6.13 -18.48 -3.48
C PHE A 345 -5.43 -17.18 -3.89
N THR A 346 -5.32 -16.95 -5.19
CA THR A 346 -4.91 -15.67 -5.79
C THR A 346 -6.15 -14.93 -6.24
N VAL A 347 -6.31 -13.69 -5.78
CA VAL A 347 -7.39 -12.80 -6.20
C VAL A 347 -7.12 -12.31 -7.62
N VAL A 348 -8.11 -12.43 -8.50
CA VAL A 348 -8.00 -12.08 -9.92
C VAL A 348 -9.10 -11.08 -10.27
N ASP A 349 -8.72 -9.81 -10.41
CA ASP A 349 -9.65 -8.69 -10.61
C ASP A 349 -9.99 -8.48 -12.09
N SER A 350 -9.29 -9.19 -12.99
CA SER A 350 -9.55 -9.19 -14.42
C SER A 350 -9.18 -10.52 -15.06
N ASP A 351 -9.76 -10.81 -16.23
CA ASP A 351 -9.38 -11.96 -17.06
C ASP A 351 -7.88 -11.94 -17.38
N TRP A 352 -7.30 -10.74 -17.51
CA TRP A 352 -5.88 -10.56 -17.78
C TRP A 352 -5.01 -11.04 -16.62
N GLU A 353 -5.30 -10.61 -15.39
CA GLU A 353 -4.57 -11.06 -14.19
C GLU A 353 -4.70 -12.57 -14.00
N PHE A 354 -5.88 -13.13 -14.29
CA PHE A 354 -6.10 -14.57 -14.26
C PHE A 354 -5.19 -15.30 -15.26
N LEU A 355 -5.14 -14.84 -16.51
CA LEU A 355 -4.31 -15.44 -17.54
C LEU A 355 -2.81 -15.34 -17.19
N GLU A 356 -2.35 -14.21 -16.65
CA GLU A 356 -0.96 -14.06 -16.22
C GLU A 356 -0.62 -14.99 -15.06
N ALA A 357 -1.43 -15.02 -14.01
CA ALA A 357 -1.21 -15.91 -12.86
C ALA A 357 -1.23 -17.39 -13.28
N ARG A 358 -2.14 -17.75 -14.19
CA ARG A 358 -2.21 -19.11 -14.76
C ARG A 358 -0.99 -19.46 -15.58
N ASN A 359 -0.55 -18.57 -16.48
CA ASN A 359 0.64 -18.77 -17.29
C ASN A 359 1.87 -18.94 -16.39
N ILE A 360 2.05 -18.09 -15.36
CA ILE A 360 3.15 -18.24 -14.38
C ILE A 360 3.08 -19.61 -13.68
N ASN A 361 1.88 -20.02 -13.24
CA ASN A 361 1.68 -21.29 -12.56
C ASN A 361 2.04 -22.50 -13.45
N ASP A 362 1.69 -22.46 -14.73
CA ASP A 362 1.88 -23.60 -15.63
C ASP A 362 3.33 -23.74 -16.13
N GLN A 363 4.15 -22.69 -16.01
CA GLN A 363 5.54 -22.67 -16.44
C GLN A 363 6.44 -23.63 -15.64
N ASN A 364 7.02 -24.63 -16.30
CA ASN A 364 7.88 -25.64 -15.67
C ASN A 364 9.14 -25.06 -14.98
N ARG A 365 9.59 -23.86 -15.38
CA ARG A 365 10.77 -23.21 -14.78
C ARG A 365 10.47 -22.49 -13.47
N VAL A 366 9.19 -22.20 -13.21
CA VAL A 366 8.71 -21.56 -11.99
C VAL A 366 8.53 -22.61 -10.89
N VAL A 367 9.08 -22.33 -9.72
CA VAL A 367 8.91 -23.13 -8.49
C VAL A 367 7.74 -22.60 -7.68
N SER A 368 7.73 -21.28 -7.47
CA SER A 368 6.71 -20.61 -6.67
C SER A 368 6.42 -19.23 -7.22
N PHE A 369 5.23 -18.72 -7.00
CA PHE A 369 4.92 -17.31 -7.23
C PHE A 369 3.91 -16.82 -6.20
N VAL A 370 3.80 -15.50 -6.05
CA VAL A 370 2.77 -14.85 -5.23
C VAL A 370 2.34 -13.55 -5.88
N LYS A 371 1.03 -13.29 -5.92
CA LYS A 371 0.49 -11.95 -6.19
C LYS A 371 0.71 -11.10 -4.93
N ASN A 372 1.21 -9.89 -5.07
CA ASN A 372 1.52 -9.00 -3.96
C ASN A 372 0.26 -8.34 -3.36
N ASP A 373 -0.68 -9.18 -2.94
CA ASP A 373 -1.94 -8.76 -2.34
C ASP A 373 -1.88 -9.01 -0.84
N HIS A 374 -1.95 -7.93 -0.05
CA HIS A 374 -1.73 -7.94 1.40
C HIS A 374 -0.37 -8.51 1.87
N PHE A 375 0.52 -8.88 0.94
CA PHE A 375 1.87 -9.36 1.25
C PHE A 375 2.79 -8.25 1.77
N GLY A 376 2.51 -7.00 1.38
CA GLY A 376 3.17 -5.82 1.94
C GLY A 376 4.55 -5.54 1.33
N PHE A 377 4.90 -6.19 0.23
CA PHE A 377 6.12 -5.87 -0.50
C PHE A 377 5.95 -4.52 -1.21
N ALA A 378 6.66 -3.50 -0.71
CA ALA A 378 6.55 -2.14 -1.21
C ALA A 378 7.92 -1.55 -1.50
N ILE A 379 7.99 -0.74 -2.56
CA ILE A 379 9.16 0.04 -2.93
C ILE A 379 8.81 1.51 -2.77
N LEU A 380 9.59 2.23 -1.97
CA LEU A 380 9.46 3.70 -1.89
C LEU A 380 10.07 4.34 -3.13
N TYR A 381 9.32 5.22 -3.76
CA TYR A 381 9.79 6.03 -4.88
C TYR A 381 9.39 7.49 -4.70
N ASN A 382 10.17 8.39 -5.28
CA ASN A 382 9.88 9.81 -5.29
C ASN A 382 9.40 10.22 -6.69
N PHE A 383 8.17 10.73 -6.77
CA PHE A 383 7.59 11.28 -8.00
C PHE A 383 7.10 12.70 -7.75
N GLU A 384 7.61 13.65 -8.53
CA GLU A 384 7.37 15.09 -8.42
C GLU A 384 7.53 15.67 -7.00
N GLY A 385 8.49 15.15 -6.24
CA GLY A 385 8.79 15.59 -4.87
C GLY A 385 7.95 14.89 -3.78
N VAL A 386 7.01 14.02 -4.16
CA VAL A 386 6.18 13.25 -3.22
C VAL A 386 6.71 11.82 -3.11
N ILE A 387 7.02 11.40 -1.88
CA ILE A 387 7.38 10.02 -1.58
C ILE A 387 6.10 9.18 -1.57
N ARG A 388 6.09 8.11 -2.38
CA ARG A 388 4.96 7.20 -2.54
C ARG A 388 5.42 5.75 -2.37
N LYS A 389 4.49 4.87 -2.02
CA LYS A 389 4.69 3.41 -2.05
C LYS A 389 4.21 2.87 -3.39
N TYR A 390 5.03 2.00 -3.99
CA TYR A 390 4.70 1.21 -5.16
C TYR A 390 4.68 -0.26 -4.74
N TYR A 391 3.63 -0.99 -5.14
CA TYR A 391 3.45 -2.41 -4.88
C TYR A 391 3.46 -3.13 -6.23
N PRO A 392 4.55 -3.87 -6.55
CA PRO A 392 4.62 -4.64 -7.79
C PRO A 392 3.60 -5.77 -7.80
N ASP A 393 3.11 -6.19 -8.97
CA ASP A 393 1.98 -7.15 -9.05
C ASP A 393 2.35 -8.58 -8.60
N PHE A 394 3.44 -9.15 -9.10
CA PHE A 394 3.85 -10.52 -8.80
C PHE A 394 5.31 -10.65 -8.40
N VAL A 395 5.60 -11.65 -7.55
CA VAL A 395 6.95 -12.13 -7.28
C VAL A 395 7.05 -13.61 -7.62
N ILE A 396 8.04 -13.97 -8.41
CA ILE A 396 8.22 -15.29 -9.00
C ILE A 396 9.59 -15.84 -8.61
N LYS A 397 9.64 -17.10 -8.19
CA LYS A 397 10.86 -17.84 -7.86
C LYS A 397 11.09 -18.95 -8.88
N PHE A 398 12.26 -18.97 -9.49
CA PHE A 398 12.63 -19.96 -10.51
C PHE A 398 13.43 -21.14 -9.93
N LYS A 399 13.48 -22.24 -10.69
CA LYS A 399 14.25 -23.45 -10.36
C LYS A 399 15.76 -23.22 -10.22
N ASN A 400 16.29 -22.20 -10.90
CA ASN A 400 17.71 -21.82 -10.82
C ASN A 400 18.03 -20.95 -9.59
N GLY A 401 17.05 -20.68 -8.72
CA GLY A 401 17.21 -19.85 -7.51
C GLY A 401 17.08 -18.33 -7.75
N GLN A 402 16.81 -17.89 -8.99
CA GLN A 402 16.57 -16.48 -9.29
C GLN A 402 15.13 -16.08 -8.97
N HIS A 403 14.95 -14.77 -8.76
CA HIS A 403 13.66 -14.15 -8.49
C HIS A 403 13.33 -13.11 -9.55
N LEU A 404 12.05 -13.00 -9.90
CA LEU A 404 11.51 -11.98 -10.79
C LEU A 404 10.38 -11.23 -10.11
N ILE A 405 10.49 -9.91 -10.11
CA ILE A 405 9.40 -9.00 -9.81
C ILE A 405 8.73 -8.64 -11.14
N LEU A 406 7.47 -9.01 -11.30
CA LEU A 406 6.73 -8.78 -12.54
C LEU A 406 5.65 -7.74 -12.30
N GLU A 407 5.59 -6.75 -13.18
CA GLU A 407 4.52 -5.76 -13.26
C GLU A 407 3.70 -6.00 -14.52
N THR A 408 2.40 -5.72 -14.46
CA THR A 408 1.46 -5.91 -15.56
C THR A 408 0.83 -4.55 -15.88
N LYS A 409 0.94 -4.11 -17.14
CA LYS A 409 0.59 -2.74 -17.55
C LYS A 409 -0.01 -2.69 -18.94
N GLY A 410 -1.13 -1.98 -19.09
CA GLY A 410 -1.69 -1.65 -20.41
C GLY A 410 -1.11 -0.36 -21.01
N GLN A 411 -0.93 0.70 -20.21
CA GLN A 411 -0.37 1.98 -20.66
C GLN A 411 0.78 2.41 -19.76
N ASP A 412 1.76 3.11 -20.35
CA ASP A 412 3.01 3.48 -19.68
C ASP A 412 3.11 4.99 -19.46
N THR A 413 2.89 5.44 -18.23
CA THR A 413 2.98 6.85 -17.84
C THR A 413 4.39 7.24 -17.38
N ASP A 414 4.67 8.55 -17.25
CA ASP A 414 5.94 9.02 -16.68
C ASP A 414 6.12 8.61 -15.20
N GLN A 415 5.00 8.45 -14.48
CA GLN A 415 5.02 7.89 -13.14
C GLN A 415 5.45 6.43 -13.14
N ASP A 416 5.00 5.63 -14.12
CA ASP A 416 5.38 4.22 -14.25
C ASP A 416 6.84 4.04 -14.68
N LYS A 417 7.35 4.92 -15.55
CA LYS A 417 8.80 5.02 -15.81
C LYS A 417 9.58 5.28 -14.54
N THR A 418 9.10 6.19 -13.69
CA THR A 418 9.76 6.51 -12.42
C THR A 418 9.74 5.32 -11.46
N LYS A 419 8.60 4.64 -11.27
CA LYS A 419 8.51 3.42 -10.45
C LYS A 419 9.55 2.38 -10.88
N ARG A 420 9.72 2.17 -12.19
CA ARG A 420 10.69 1.22 -12.75
C ARG A 420 12.14 1.59 -12.46
N VAL A 421 12.50 2.86 -12.49
CA VAL A 421 13.86 3.30 -12.10
C VAL A 421 14.16 2.91 -10.65
N PHE A 422 13.21 3.14 -9.73
CA PHE A 422 13.39 2.77 -8.32
C PHE A 422 13.35 1.25 -8.09
N LEU A 423 12.55 0.50 -8.86
CA LEU A 423 12.56 -0.96 -8.85
C LEU A 423 13.89 -1.54 -9.38
N ASP A 424 14.47 -0.91 -10.39
CA ASP A 424 15.78 -1.27 -10.93
C ASP A 424 16.90 -1.03 -9.92
N ASP A 425 16.89 0.13 -9.25
CA ASP A 425 17.82 0.44 -8.14
C ASP A 425 17.65 -0.57 -7.00
N TRP A 426 16.42 -0.96 -6.65
CA TRP A 426 16.15 -1.99 -5.66
C TRP A 426 16.78 -3.34 -6.05
N CYS A 427 16.54 -3.82 -7.27
CA CYS A 427 17.11 -5.08 -7.76
C CYS A 427 18.64 -5.04 -7.76
N LYS A 428 19.23 -3.94 -8.22
CA LYS A 428 20.69 -3.74 -8.25
C LYS A 428 21.29 -3.75 -6.85
N ALA A 429 20.69 -3.03 -5.89
CA ALA A 429 21.17 -2.96 -4.52
C ALA A 429 21.11 -4.33 -3.82
N ILE A 430 20.01 -5.07 -4.00
CA ILE A 430 19.88 -6.43 -3.44
C ILE A 430 20.90 -7.39 -4.07
N ASN A 431 21.11 -7.31 -5.38
CA ASN A 431 22.10 -8.13 -6.07
C ASN A 431 23.54 -7.78 -5.66
N GLN A 432 23.85 -6.50 -5.47
CA GLN A 432 25.15 -6.03 -4.97
C GLN A 432 25.41 -6.51 -3.54
N HIS A 433 24.40 -6.48 -2.68
CA HIS A 433 24.48 -7.03 -1.33
C HIS A 433 24.75 -8.55 -1.33
N GLY A 434 24.26 -9.29 -2.35
CA GLY A 434 24.60 -10.70 -2.60
C GLY A 434 23.95 -11.73 -1.66
N GLY A 435 23.32 -11.29 -0.57
CA GLY A 435 22.72 -12.18 0.45
C GLY A 435 21.36 -12.81 0.10
N PHE A 436 20.70 -12.40 -0.99
CA PHE A 436 19.29 -12.77 -1.26
C PHE A 436 19.07 -13.46 -2.61
N GLY A 437 20.13 -14.01 -3.21
CA GLY A 437 20.09 -14.53 -4.58
C GLY A 437 20.01 -13.41 -5.62
N ILE A 438 19.69 -13.78 -6.86
CA ILE A 438 19.63 -12.83 -7.98
C ILE A 438 18.17 -12.41 -8.21
N TRP A 439 17.94 -11.10 -8.21
CA TRP A 439 16.66 -10.45 -8.43
C TRP A 439 16.66 -9.69 -9.75
N ARG A 440 15.58 -9.83 -10.49
CA ARG A 440 15.32 -9.13 -11.75
C ARG A 440 13.91 -8.56 -11.73
N TRP A 441 13.64 -7.62 -12.62
CA TRP A 441 12.30 -7.12 -12.83
C TRP A 441 11.95 -7.11 -14.32
N ALA A 442 10.66 -7.19 -14.62
CA ALA A 442 10.13 -7.07 -15.97
C ALA A 442 8.72 -6.46 -15.95
N VAL A 443 8.29 -5.95 -17.10
CA VAL A 443 6.90 -5.53 -17.32
C VAL A 443 6.30 -6.37 -18.43
N SER A 444 5.14 -6.95 -18.15
CA SER A 444 4.22 -7.58 -19.10
C SER A 444 3.28 -6.50 -19.65
N PHE A 445 3.33 -6.27 -20.96
CA PHE A 445 2.40 -5.39 -21.67
C PHE A 445 1.32 -6.19 -22.41
N ASP A 446 1.56 -7.48 -22.64
CA ASP A 446 0.64 -8.42 -23.29
C ASP A 446 0.83 -9.81 -22.68
N PRO A 447 -0.22 -10.62 -22.41
CA PRO A 447 -0.06 -11.91 -21.73
C PRO A 447 0.77 -12.89 -22.55
N ASN A 448 0.92 -12.65 -23.86
CA ASN A 448 1.74 -13.46 -24.76
C ASN A 448 3.25 -13.15 -24.63
N ASP A 449 3.65 -12.02 -24.05
CA ASP A 449 5.06 -11.68 -23.84
C ASP A 449 5.67 -12.41 -22.62
N LEU A 450 4.82 -12.89 -21.71
CA LEU A 450 5.19 -13.46 -20.42
C LEU A 450 6.11 -14.68 -20.57
N ASP A 451 5.86 -15.52 -21.56
CA ASP A 451 6.70 -16.68 -21.87
C ASP A 451 8.13 -16.26 -22.24
N ALA A 452 8.27 -15.21 -23.04
CA ALA A 452 9.57 -14.68 -23.42
C ALA A 452 10.27 -14.06 -22.21
N ILE A 453 9.56 -13.31 -21.36
CA ILE A 453 10.08 -12.72 -20.13
C ILE A 453 10.60 -13.80 -19.19
N ILE A 454 9.80 -14.84 -18.93
CA ILE A 454 10.16 -15.96 -18.05
C ILE A 454 11.38 -16.71 -18.63
N ASN A 455 11.41 -16.93 -19.94
CA ASN A 455 12.52 -17.63 -20.60
C ASN A 455 13.83 -16.82 -20.53
N ASN A 456 13.78 -15.53 -20.81
CA ASN A 456 14.97 -14.66 -20.78
C ASN A 456 15.53 -14.54 -19.36
N THR A 457 14.64 -14.42 -18.36
CA THR A 457 15.02 -14.30 -16.97
C THR A 457 15.65 -15.60 -16.46
N SER A 458 15.01 -16.74 -16.72
CA SER A 458 15.50 -18.04 -16.24
C SER A 458 16.73 -18.58 -16.99
N ALA A 459 17.01 -18.11 -18.20
CA ALA A 459 18.16 -18.55 -19.01
C ALA A 459 19.47 -17.83 -18.68
N ALA A 460 19.39 -16.61 -18.15
CA ALA A 460 20.57 -15.79 -17.91
C ALA A 460 21.37 -16.32 -16.70
N ARG A 461 22.56 -16.85 -16.96
CA ARG A 461 23.53 -17.29 -15.94
C ARG A 461 24.28 -16.12 -15.34
#